data_AF-A0A0N4Z0E0-F1
#
_entry.id   AF-A0A0N4Z0E0-F1
#
_cell.length_a   1.000
_cell.length_b   1.000
_cell.length_c   1.000
_cell.angle_alpha   90.00
_cell.angle_beta   90.00
_cell.angle_gamma   90.00
#
_symmetry.space_group_name_H-M   'P 1'
#
loop_
_entity.id
_entity.type
_entity.pdbx_description
1 polymer ?
#
loop_
_entity_poly.entity_id
_entity_poly.type
_entity_poly.pdbx_seq_one_letter_code
_entity_poly.pdbx_strand_id
1 'polypeptide(L)'
;MGLEFFMSQHNDIDKGKISKMQIEETNARLGFGFLVMFLYLLIGAIVFVKLEAPVERIQYEVYKDFRKSWEDKLTDLGMKLEDIDNLFSNIKEAALSGVWVEKNETSESNWTFGQTFFFCGTLISTVGYGKISPKTHYGKLFTIIYCIIGIPLTLSLLSALVIRLRYPSNWLKEKLSGKLSHIFHNFQIQYIHLTVISIIILIFAFIIPSCIFSSIETDWTFLDAFYYCFVSLTTIGLGDYIPGDSQDQSYRGIYKLVATIYLLFGLSLMMLFLATLYDIPQLNLTKFFVTKGTTEYSDLSNGDTTTTVYNKYKEDDDETGGIPINQYPYSIQNSYY
;
A
#
# COMPACT_ATOMS: atom_id res chain seq x y z
N MET A 1 -6.28 2.42 11.22
CA MET A 1 -6.41 0.95 11.11
C MET A 1 -5.21 0.20 11.71
N GLY A 2 -3.96 0.39 11.26
CA GLY A 2 -2.79 -0.28 11.90
C GLY A 2 -2.49 0.19 13.33
N LEU A 3 -2.60 1.50 13.61
CA LEU A 3 -2.33 2.04 14.95
C LEU A 3 -3.41 1.71 15.99
N GLU A 4 -4.68 1.71 15.57
CA GLU A 4 -5.82 1.30 16.42
C GLU A 4 -5.76 -0.19 16.77
N PHE A 5 -5.28 -1.03 15.85
CA PHE A 5 -5.00 -2.44 16.11
C PHE A 5 -3.91 -2.64 17.18
N PHE A 6 -2.82 -1.86 17.13
CA PHE A 6 -1.75 -1.92 18.13
C PHE A 6 -2.15 -1.32 19.49
N MET A 7 -2.89 -0.21 19.52
CA MET A 7 -3.33 0.42 20.78
C MET A 7 -4.44 -0.39 21.48
N SER A 8 -5.32 -1.05 20.73
CA SER A 8 -6.30 -1.98 21.31
C SER A 8 -5.64 -3.19 21.94
N GLN A 9 -4.59 -3.76 21.33
CA GLN A 9 -3.89 -4.89 21.92
C GLN A 9 -3.13 -4.52 23.20
N HIS A 10 -2.59 -3.31 23.32
CA HIS A 10 -1.75 -2.96 24.47
C HIS A 10 -2.53 -2.78 25.77
N ASN A 11 -3.80 -2.33 25.71
CA ASN A 11 -4.67 -2.16 26.87
C ASN A 11 -5.24 -3.47 27.43
N ASP A 12 -5.25 -4.55 26.63
CA ASP A 12 -5.86 -5.84 27.02
C ASP A 12 -4.82 -6.91 27.43
N ILE A 13 -3.51 -6.66 27.23
CA ILE A 13 -2.43 -7.53 27.76
C ILE A 13 -2.42 -7.53 29.30
N ASP A 14 -2.90 -6.45 29.93
CA ASP A 14 -2.93 -6.32 31.39
C ASP A 14 -4.12 -7.02 32.08
N LYS A 15 -5.10 -7.55 31.32
CA LYS A 15 -6.22 -8.32 31.87
C LYS A 15 -5.96 -9.81 31.70
N GLY A 16 -5.11 -10.33 32.58
CA GLY A 16 -4.55 -11.68 32.53
C GLY A 16 -5.52 -12.80 32.12
N LYS A 17 -5.24 -13.42 30.96
CA LYS A 17 -5.72 -14.77 30.58
C LYS A 17 -5.01 -15.38 29.36
N ILE A 18 -3.73 -15.08 29.12
CA ILE A 18 -2.93 -15.77 28.09
C ILE A 18 -1.99 -16.76 28.78
N SER A 19 -2.18 -18.06 28.52
CA SER A 19 -1.30 -19.10 29.06
C SER A 19 0.08 -19.02 28.41
N LYS A 20 1.16 -19.29 29.17
CA LYS A 20 2.54 -19.41 28.62
C LYS A 20 2.59 -20.33 27.40
N MET A 21 1.79 -21.40 27.40
CA MET A 21 1.66 -22.33 26.28
C MET A 21 1.12 -21.68 25.00
N GLN A 22 0.15 -20.75 25.11
CA GLN A 22 -0.39 -20.02 23.95
C GLN A 22 0.62 -19.02 23.38
N ILE A 23 1.47 -18.45 24.23
CA ILE A 23 2.57 -17.56 23.81
C ILE A 23 3.63 -18.36 23.06
N GLU A 24 4.03 -19.53 23.58
CA GLU A 24 4.99 -20.42 22.92
C GLU A 24 4.48 -20.91 21.56
N GLU A 25 3.19 -21.28 21.47
CA GLU A 25 2.57 -21.68 20.21
C GLU A 25 2.52 -20.52 19.19
N THR A 26 2.16 -19.31 19.64
CA THR A 26 2.16 -18.11 18.79
C THR A 26 3.57 -17.78 18.31
N ASN A 27 4.57 -17.85 19.17
CA ASN A 27 5.97 -17.62 18.83
C ASN A 27 6.48 -18.67 17.83
N ALA A 28 6.10 -19.94 17.99
CA ALA A 28 6.45 -20.99 17.03
C ALA A 28 5.82 -20.74 15.65
N ARG A 29 4.56 -20.31 15.59
CA ARG A 29 3.88 -19.92 14.34
C ARG A 29 4.53 -18.71 13.68
N LEU A 30 4.93 -17.70 14.47
CA LEU A 30 5.69 -16.55 13.97
C LEU A 30 7.06 -16.98 13.42
N GLY A 31 7.79 -17.85 14.13
CA GLY A 31 9.05 -18.41 13.67
C GLY A 31 8.90 -19.16 12.33
N PHE A 32 7.84 -19.96 12.18
CA PHE A 32 7.50 -20.59 10.91
C PHE A 32 7.16 -19.56 9.82
N GLY A 33 6.42 -18.51 10.15
CA GLY A 33 6.14 -17.40 9.24
C GLY A 33 7.41 -16.72 8.72
N PHE A 34 8.37 -16.44 9.60
CA PHE A 34 9.67 -15.89 9.20
C PHE A 34 10.45 -16.85 8.30
N LEU A 35 10.41 -18.15 8.56
CA LEU A 35 11.04 -19.15 7.68
C LEU A 35 10.40 -19.15 6.29
N VAL A 36 9.07 -19.13 6.18
CA VAL A 36 8.37 -19.06 4.89
C VAL A 36 8.73 -17.78 4.14
N MET A 37 8.76 -16.63 4.83
CA MET A 37 9.18 -15.35 4.24
C MET A 37 10.63 -15.39 3.74
N PHE A 38 11.54 -15.98 4.53
CA PHE A 38 12.93 -16.15 4.11
C PHE A 38 13.05 -17.02 2.85
N LEU A 39 12.32 -18.14 2.78
CA LEU A 39 12.30 -19.00 1.61
C LEU A 39 11.69 -18.28 0.39
N TYR A 40 10.64 -17.48 0.58
CA TYR A 40 10.05 -16.66 -0.48
C TYR A 40 11.05 -15.64 -1.05
N LEU A 41 11.81 -14.97 -0.18
CA LEU A 41 12.89 -14.07 -0.60
C LEU A 41 14.01 -14.81 -1.33
N LEU A 42 14.39 -16.01 -0.88
CA LEU A 42 15.41 -16.83 -1.54
C LEU A 42 14.99 -17.23 -2.95
N ILE A 43 13.73 -17.65 -3.14
CA ILE A 43 13.18 -17.96 -4.46
C ILE A 43 13.24 -16.71 -5.34
N GLY A 44 12.78 -15.56 -4.85
CA GLY A 44 12.86 -14.29 -5.57
C GLY A 44 14.28 -13.94 -6.00
N ALA A 45 15.25 -14.04 -5.09
CA ALA A 45 16.65 -13.76 -5.38
C ALA A 45 17.23 -14.67 -6.47
N ILE A 46 16.95 -15.98 -6.41
CA ILE A 46 17.40 -16.95 -7.42
C ILE A 46 16.79 -16.61 -8.79
N VAL A 47 15.50 -16.28 -8.83
CA VAL A 47 14.80 -15.94 -10.07
C VAL A 47 15.37 -14.65 -10.68
N PHE A 48 15.52 -13.57 -9.90
CA PHE A 48 16.07 -12.31 -10.40
C PHE A 48 17.51 -12.45 -10.88
N VAL A 49 18.39 -13.15 -10.15
CA VAL A 49 19.77 -13.39 -10.60
C VAL A 49 19.79 -14.13 -11.95
N LYS A 50 18.89 -15.09 -12.15
CA LYS A 50 18.83 -15.86 -13.39
C LYS A 50 18.29 -15.04 -14.57
N LEU A 51 17.33 -14.16 -14.32
CA LEU A 51 16.69 -13.34 -15.36
C LEU A 51 17.53 -12.11 -15.73
N GLU A 52 18.07 -11.40 -14.72
CA GLU A 52 18.69 -10.08 -14.91
C GLU A 52 20.22 -10.13 -15.09
N ALA A 53 20.92 -11.02 -14.37
CA ALA A 53 22.40 -11.04 -14.42
C ALA A 53 22.98 -11.29 -15.82
N PRO A 54 22.38 -12.12 -16.71
CA PRO A 54 22.87 -12.24 -18.08
C PRO A 54 22.76 -10.94 -18.87
N VAL A 55 21.67 -10.19 -18.69
CA VAL A 55 21.42 -8.92 -19.38
C VAL A 55 22.38 -7.85 -18.87
N GLU A 56 22.56 -7.75 -17.55
CA GLU A 56 23.53 -6.84 -16.92
C GLU A 56 24.96 -7.08 -17.45
N ARG A 57 25.40 -8.34 -17.56
CA ARG A 57 26.72 -8.68 -18.09
C ARG A 57 26.91 -8.19 -19.52
N ILE A 58 25.89 -8.35 -20.38
CA ILE A 58 25.95 -7.86 -21.76
C ILE A 58 26.05 -6.34 -21.78
N GLN A 59 25.22 -5.64 -20.99
CA GLN A 59 25.27 -4.17 -20.89
C GLN A 59 26.62 -3.68 -20.38
N TYR A 60 27.21 -4.38 -19.41
CA TYR A 60 28.52 -4.06 -18.86
C TYR A 60 29.66 -4.22 -19.88
N GLU A 61 29.65 -5.28 -20.68
CA GLU A 61 30.64 -5.46 -21.75
C GLU A 61 30.46 -4.41 -22.85
N VAL A 62 29.23 -4.11 -23.26
CA VAL A 62 28.94 -3.00 -24.20
C VAL A 62 29.47 -1.66 -23.68
N TYR A 63 29.27 -1.38 -22.39
CA TYR A 63 29.78 -0.16 -21.76
C TYR A 63 31.31 -0.11 -21.71
N LYS A 64 31.98 -1.24 -21.42
CA LYS A 64 33.45 -1.33 -21.46
C LYS A 64 34.00 -1.04 -22.85
N ASP A 65 33.40 -1.63 -23.88
CA ASP A 65 33.81 -1.43 -25.26
C ASP A 65 33.61 0.03 -25.69
N PHE A 66 32.47 0.62 -25.30
CA PHE A 66 32.21 2.05 -25.49
C PHE A 66 33.27 2.91 -24.80
N ARG A 67 33.53 2.66 -23.52
CA ARG A 67 34.50 3.41 -22.71
C ARG A 67 35.89 3.34 -23.33
N LYS A 68 36.34 2.15 -23.70
CA LYS A 68 37.65 1.93 -24.34
C LYS A 68 37.75 2.65 -25.68
N SER A 69 36.71 2.55 -26.53
CA SER A 69 36.71 3.23 -27.84
C SER A 69 36.87 4.75 -27.71
N TRP A 70 36.26 5.36 -26.70
CA TRP A 70 36.38 6.80 -26.46
C TRP A 70 37.70 7.17 -25.79
N GLU A 71 38.20 6.34 -24.90
CA GLU A 71 39.51 6.51 -24.30
C GLU A 71 40.62 6.53 -25.35
N ASP A 72 40.62 5.57 -26.29
CA ASP A 72 41.58 5.51 -27.39
C ASP A 72 41.52 6.80 -28.24
N LYS A 73 40.32 7.21 -28.65
CA LYS A 73 40.11 8.44 -29.46
C LYS A 73 40.55 9.71 -28.74
N LEU A 74 40.26 9.84 -27.44
CA LEU A 74 40.63 11.03 -26.65
C LEU A 74 42.13 11.06 -26.35
N THR A 75 42.73 9.89 -26.13
CA THR A 75 44.20 9.76 -25.97
C THR A 75 44.93 10.10 -27.25
N ASP A 76 44.43 9.67 -28.42
CA ASP A 76 44.97 10.01 -29.74
C ASP A 76 44.94 11.53 -30.01
N LEU A 77 43.97 12.24 -29.43
CA LEU A 77 43.87 13.71 -29.46
C LEU A 77 44.76 14.41 -28.42
N GLY A 78 45.52 13.66 -27.62
CA GLY A 78 46.50 14.16 -26.65
C GLY A 78 45.93 14.45 -25.25
N MET A 79 44.72 13.98 -24.93
CA MET A 79 44.17 14.10 -23.57
C MET A 79 44.86 13.11 -22.62
N LYS A 80 45.10 13.52 -21.37
CA LYS A 80 45.67 12.62 -20.35
C LYS A 80 44.59 11.66 -19.84
N LEU A 81 45.00 10.44 -19.51
CA LEU A 81 44.09 9.41 -18.98
C LEU A 81 43.33 9.87 -17.73
N GLU A 82 43.99 10.62 -16.84
CA GLU A 82 43.38 11.18 -15.62
C GLU A 82 42.24 12.17 -15.93
N ASP A 83 42.39 12.98 -16.98
CA ASP A 83 41.34 13.91 -17.42
C ASP A 83 40.14 13.16 -18.03
N ILE A 84 40.40 12.04 -18.72
CA ILE A 84 39.36 11.15 -19.27
C ILE A 84 38.59 10.44 -18.13
N ASP A 85 39.29 9.93 -17.13
CA ASP A 85 38.66 9.32 -15.94
C ASP A 85 37.77 10.33 -15.21
N ASN A 86 38.29 11.54 -14.98
CA ASN A 86 37.53 12.62 -14.37
C ASN A 86 36.31 13.01 -15.22
N LEU A 87 36.43 13.06 -16.55
CA LEU A 87 35.32 13.35 -17.44
C LEU A 87 34.15 12.37 -17.25
N PHE A 88 34.42 11.07 -17.32
CA PHE A 88 33.37 10.06 -17.15
C PHE A 88 32.84 10.00 -15.72
N SER A 89 33.70 10.21 -14.72
CA SER A 89 33.26 10.31 -13.33
C SER A 89 32.30 11.48 -13.13
N ASN A 90 32.63 12.66 -13.66
CA ASN A 90 31.79 13.85 -13.58
C ASN A 90 30.46 13.67 -14.32
N ILE A 91 30.47 13.05 -15.51
CA ILE A 91 29.24 12.72 -16.26
C ILE A 91 28.36 11.77 -15.43
N LYS A 92 28.96 10.72 -14.85
CA LYS A 92 28.24 9.77 -13.99
C LYS A 92 27.65 10.48 -12.76
N GLU A 93 28.42 11.33 -12.08
CA GLU A 93 27.95 12.09 -10.91
C GLU A 93 26.81 13.05 -11.24
N ALA A 94 26.90 13.74 -12.39
CA ALA A 94 25.85 14.61 -12.89
C ALA A 94 24.56 13.82 -13.20
N ALA A 95 24.69 12.69 -13.91
CA ALA A 95 23.57 11.79 -14.21
C ALA A 95 22.92 11.21 -12.96
N LEU A 96 23.70 10.73 -11.98
CA LEU A 96 23.21 10.26 -10.67
C LEU A 96 22.55 11.37 -9.84
N SER A 97 22.94 12.63 -10.08
CA SER A 97 22.29 13.79 -9.47
C SER A 97 20.99 14.18 -10.16
N GLY A 98 20.62 13.51 -11.25
CA GLY A 98 19.46 13.82 -12.07
C GLY A 98 19.65 15.05 -12.96
N VAL A 99 20.90 15.50 -13.14
CA VAL A 99 21.25 16.70 -13.91
C VAL A 99 22.11 16.26 -15.08
N TRP A 100 21.48 16.05 -16.23
CA TRP A 100 22.19 15.73 -17.48
C TRP A 100 21.64 16.57 -18.63
N VAL A 101 22.48 16.80 -19.63
CA VAL A 101 22.20 17.63 -20.80
C VAL A 101 22.52 16.79 -22.03
N GLU A 102 21.51 16.35 -22.77
CA GLU A 102 21.68 15.52 -23.97
C GLU A 102 22.06 16.33 -25.22
N LYS A 103 21.62 17.60 -25.29
CA LYS A 103 21.86 18.51 -26.42
C LYS A 103 22.25 19.89 -25.91
N ASN A 104 22.77 20.73 -26.79
CA ASN A 104 23.11 22.13 -26.51
C ASN A 104 21.84 23.01 -26.38
N GLU A 105 20.83 22.51 -25.67
CA GLU A 105 19.56 23.16 -25.39
C GLU A 105 19.44 23.42 -23.88
N THR A 106 18.76 24.51 -23.53
CA THR A 106 18.49 24.86 -22.14
C THR A 106 17.46 23.89 -21.57
N SER A 107 17.91 22.85 -20.87
CA SER A 107 17.04 21.95 -20.11
C SER A 107 16.25 22.72 -19.06
N GLU A 108 14.93 22.54 -19.01
CA GLU A 108 14.11 23.09 -17.93
C GLU A 108 14.49 22.45 -16.59
N SER A 109 14.41 23.23 -15.50
CA SER A 109 14.71 22.75 -14.15
C SER A 109 13.79 21.59 -13.73
N ASN A 110 14.36 20.57 -13.08
CA ASN A 110 13.57 19.49 -12.47
C ASN A 110 12.69 19.94 -11.29
N TRP A 111 12.88 21.16 -10.80
CA TRP A 111 12.09 21.73 -9.69
C TRP A 111 11.05 22.73 -10.19
N THR A 112 10.26 22.34 -11.20
CA THR A 112 9.05 23.07 -11.61
C THR A 112 7.89 22.78 -10.66
N PHE A 113 6.86 23.64 -10.63
CA PHE A 113 5.74 23.47 -9.70
C PHE A 113 5.02 22.13 -9.88
N GLY A 114 4.66 21.74 -11.11
CA GLY A 114 3.94 20.48 -11.35
C GLY A 114 4.76 19.24 -10.99
N GLN A 115 6.05 19.22 -11.32
CA GLN A 115 6.97 18.14 -10.94
C GLN A 115 7.21 18.10 -9.42
N THR A 116 7.33 19.26 -8.77
CA THR A 116 7.47 19.37 -7.31
C THR A 116 6.19 18.94 -6.59
N PHE A 117 5.02 19.26 -7.14
CA PHE A 117 3.74 18.80 -6.58
C PHE A 117 3.62 17.29 -6.65
N PHE A 118 3.99 16.69 -7.79
CA PHE A 118 4.05 15.23 -7.94
C PHE A 118 5.05 14.61 -6.97
N PHE A 119 6.24 15.18 -6.83
CA PHE A 119 7.23 14.77 -5.83
C PHE A 119 6.65 14.80 -4.40
N CYS A 120 6.04 15.90 -3.99
CA CYS A 120 5.38 16.02 -2.68
C CYS A 120 4.27 14.96 -2.50
N GLY A 121 3.45 14.72 -3.53
CA GLY A 121 2.44 13.66 -3.53
C GLY A 121 3.04 12.28 -3.29
N THR A 122 4.14 11.95 -3.98
CA THR A 122 4.84 10.66 -3.84
C THR A 122 5.51 10.47 -2.48
N LEU A 123 5.92 11.55 -1.81
CA LEU A 123 6.47 11.51 -0.46
C LEU A 123 5.40 11.14 0.57
N ILE A 124 4.26 11.85 0.55
CA ILE A 124 3.19 11.64 1.55
C ILE A 124 2.38 10.38 1.29
N SER A 125 2.39 9.86 0.05
CA SER A 125 1.79 8.58 -0.31
C SER A 125 2.72 7.38 -0.10
N THR A 126 3.96 7.63 0.34
CA THR A 126 5.02 6.63 0.55
C THR A 126 5.38 5.81 -0.69
N VAL A 127 5.11 6.33 -1.90
CA VAL A 127 5.57 5.70 -3.15
C VAL A 127 7.05 5.99 -3.38
N GLY A 128 7.44 7.26 -3.34
CA GLY A 128 8.85 7.68 -3.30
C GLY A 128 9.79 7.16 -4.40
N TYR A 129 9.53 7.48 -5.68
CA TYR A 129 10.35 7.04 -6.83
C TYR A 129 11.86 7.33 -6.78
N GLY A 130 12.32 8.27 -5.94
CA GLY A 130 13.75 8.52 -5.74
C GLY A 130 14.51 9.23 -6.88
N LYS A 131 13.94 9.35 -8.09
CA LYS A 131 14.58 10.01 -9.24
C LYS A 131 14.96 11.47 -8.98
N ILE A 132 14.15 12.18 -8.21
CA ILE A 132 14.44 13.55 -7.74
C ILE A 132 14.50 13.50 -6.22
N SER A 133 15.55 14.06 -5.65
CA SER A 133 15.77 14.08 -4.20
C SER A 133 16.38 15.41 -3.75
N PRO A 134 15.98 15.93 -2.56
CA PRO A 134 16.55 17.16 -2.04
C PRO A 134 18.04 16.95 -1.73
N LYS A 135 18.89 17.78 -2.36
CA LYS A 135 20.34 17.72 -2.14
C LYS A 135 20.79 18.63 -0.99
N THR A 136 20.09 19.74 -0.75
CA THR A 136 20.44 20.72 0.30
C THR A 136 20.10 20.20 1.70
N HIS A 137 20.87 20.64 2.70
CA HIS A 137 20.61 20.33 4.11
C HIS A 137 19.19 20.74 4.54
N TYR A 138 18.77 21.95 4.15
CA TYR A 138 17.43 22.45 4.45
C TYR A 138 16.32 21.68 3.72
N GLY A 139 16.53 21.29 2.46
CA GLY A 139 15.57 20.47 1.73
C GLY A 139 15.35 19.11 2.38
N LYS A 140 16.43 18.44 2.81
CA LYS A 140 16.35 17.17 3.55
C LYS A 140 15.60 17.32 4.87
N LEU A 141 15.91 18.36 5.65
CA LEU A 141 15.22 18.64 6.92
C LEU A 141 13.73 18.93 6.69
N PHE A 142 13.41 19.74 5.68
CA PHE A 142 12.02 20.04 5.32
C PHE A 142 11.26 18.76 4.93
N THR A 143 11.85 17.88 4.12
CA THR A 143 11.22 16.59 3.75
C THR A 143 10.90 15.74 4.97
N ILE A 144 11.79 15.67 5.97
CA ILE A 144 11.52 14.92 7.22
C ILE A 144 10.28 15.48 7.92
N ILE A 145 10.24 16.79 8.17
CA ILE A 145 9.12 17.45 8.86
C ILE A 145 7.82 17.31 8.05
N TYR A 146 7.91 17.49 6.73
CA TYR A 146 6.79 17.37 5.81
C TYR A 146 6.19 15.96 5.83
N CYS A 147 7.01 14.91 5.82
CA CYS A 147 6.54 13.52 5.87
C CYS A 147 5.95 13.13 7.23
N ILE A 148 6.49 13.63 8.35
CA ILE A 148 5.96 13.38 9.71
C ILE A 148 4.50 13.80 9.81
N ILE A 149 4.12 14.93 9.20
CA ILE A 149 2.75 15.44 9.21
C ILE A 149 1.94 14.87 8.05
N GLY A 150 2.53 14.81 6.85
CA GLY A 150 1.86 14.44 5.62
C GLY A 150 1.44 12.98 5.56
N ILE A 151 2.27 12.04 6.03
CA ILE A 151 1.94 10.60 5.98
C ILE A 151 0.71 10.28 6.85
N PRO A 152 0.63 10.70 8.15
CA PRO A 152 -0.58 10.49 8.95
C PRO A 152 -1.83 11.13 8.34
N LEU A 153 -1.72 12.34 7.78
CA LEU A 153 -2.82 13.03 7.12
C LEU A 153 -3.33 12.23 5.90
N THR A 154 -2.41 11.77 5.05
CA THR A 154 -2.73 10.93 3.89
C THR A 154 -3.39 9.63 4.31
N LEU A 155 -2.87 8.95 5.34
CA LEU A 155 -3.47 7.70 5.86
C LEU A 155 -4.89 7.93 6.39
N SER A 156 -5.14 9.04 7.08
CA SER A 156 -6.48 9.43 7.55
C SER A 156 -7.43 9.68 6.37
N LEU A 157 -6.98 10.45 5.37
CA LEU A 157 -7.75 10.73 4.17
C LEU A 157 -8.08 9.45 3.39
N LEU A 158 -7.09 8.60 3.14
CA LEU A 158 -7.27 7.31 2.46
C LEU A 158 -8.24 6.42 3.23
N SER A 159 -8.17 6.40 4.57
CA SER A 159 -9.11 5.64 5.41
C SER A 159 -10.54 6.15 5.25
N ALA A 160 -10.76 7.46 5.28
CA ALA A 160 -12.07 8.06 5.05
C ALA A 160 -12.62 7.76 3.65
N LEU A 161 -11.77 7.80 2.62
CA LEU A 161 -12.13 7.44 1.25
C LEU A 161 -12.53 5.97 1.14
N VAL A 162 -11.78 5.06 1.78
CA VAL A 162 -12.11 3.62 1.81
C VAL A 162 -13.44 3.37 2.48
N ILE A 163 -13.75 4.05 3.60
CA ILE A 163 -15.07 3.95 4.25
C ILE A 163 -16.17 4.36 3.27
N ARG A 164 -15.97 5.44 2.51
CA ARG A 164 -16.93 5.88 1.48
C ARG A 164 -17.06 4.88 0.33
N LEU A 165 -15.97 4.29 -0.13
CA LEU A 165 -15.94 3.28 -1.18
C LEU A 165 -16.48 1.91 -0.73
N ARG A 166 -16.46 1.61 0.58
CA ARG A 166 -17.07 0.41 1.15
C ARG A 166 -18.60 0.43 1.02
N TYR A 167 -19.26 1.60 1.04
CA TYR A 167 -20.72 1.68 0.83
C TYR A 167 -21.18 1.07 -0.51
N PRO A 168 -20.70 1.52 -1.69
CA PRO A 168 -21.07 0.90 -2.95
C PRO A 168 -20.58 -0.55 -3.08
N SER A 169 -19.43 -0.89 -2.48
CA SER A 169 -18.94 -2.29 -2.43
C SER A 169 -19.90 -3.20 -1.66
N ASN A 170 -20.36 -2.78 -0.47
CA ASN A 170 -21.30 -3.55 0.34
C ASN A 170 -22.67 -3.63 -0.33
N TRP A 171 -23.14 -2.54 -0.93
CA TRP A 171 -24.35 -2.57 -1.75
C TRP A 171 -24.25 -3.61 -2.89
N LEU A 172 -23.09 -3.69 -3.56
CA LEU A 172 -22.84 -4.70 -4.58
C LEU A 172 -22.87 -6.11 -3.99
N LYS A 173 -22.23 -6.31 -2.82
CA LYS A 173 -22.25 -7.59 -2.08
C LYS A 173 -23.66 -8.01 -1.69
N GLU A 174 -24.49 -7.10 -1.17
CA GLU A 174 -25.88 -7.36 -0.82
C GLU A 174 -26.70 -7.74 -2.03
N LYS A 175 -26.50 -7.06 -3.17
CA LYS A 175 -27.16 -7.39 -4.43
C LYS A 175 -26.74 -8.76 -4.97
N LEU A 176 -25.47 -9.10 -4.86
CA LEU A 176 -24.96 -10.44 -5.19
C LEU A 176 -25.57 -11.49 -4.27
N SER A 177 -25.60 -11.23 -2.97
CA SER A 177 -26.21 -12.11 -1.98
C SER A 177 -27.69 -12.33 -2.25
N GLY A 178 -28.48 -11.28 -2.45
CA GLY A 178 -29.92 -11.39 -2.72
C GLY A 178 -30.24 -12.20 -3.98
N LYS A 179 -29.37 -12.16 -5.00
CA LYS A 179 -29.58 -12.92 -6.24
C LYS A 179 -29.04 -14.35 -6.19
N LEU A 180 -27.99 -14.60 -5.42
CA LEU A 180 -27.20 -15.83 -5.48
C LEU A 180 -27.22 -16.66 -4.19
N SER A 181 -27.82 -16.15 -3.11
CA SER A 181 -27.91 -16.81 -1.79
C SER A 181 -28.62 -18.15 -1.81
N HIS A 182 -29.58 -18.35 -2.73
CA HIS A 182 -30.25 -19.64 -2.88
C HIS A 182 -29.34 -20.75 -3.47
N ILE A 183 -28.24 -20.38 -4.13
CA ILE A 183 -27.36 -21.32 -4.84
C ILE A 183 -26.00 -21.46 -4.13
N PHE A 184 -25.51 -20.38 -3.50
CA PHE A 184 -24.17 -20.32 -2.91
C PHE A 184 -24.21 -20.01 -1.42
N HIS A 185 -23.27 -20.59 -0.69
CA HIS A 185 -23.07 -20.31 0.74
C HIS A 185 -22.43 -18.94 0.95
N ASN A 186 -22.56 -18.37 2.16
CA ASN A 186 -22.06 -17.05 2.52
C ASN A 186 -20.58 -16.83 2.19
N PHE A 187 -19.72 -17.82 2.41
CA PHE A 187 -18.29 -17.71 2.09
C PHE A 187 -18.03 -17.60 0.59
N GLN A 188 -18.78 -18.34 -0.24
CA GLN A 188 -18.65 -18.30 -1.71
C GLN A 188 -19.07 -16.92 -2.24
N ILE A 189 -20.12 -16.32 -1.69
CA ILE A 189 -20.55 -14.97 -2.04
C ILE A 189 -19.46 -13.94 -1.72
N GLN A 190 -18.74 -14.09 -0.61
CA GLN A 190 -17.62 -13.22 -0.28
C GLN A 190 -16.47 -13.33 -1.30
N TYR A 191 -16.10 -14.54 -1.72
CA TYR A 191 -15.11 -14.75 -2.79
C TYR A 191 -15.56 -14.19 -4.14
N ILE A 192 -16.83 -14.36 -4.50
CA ILE A 192 -17.40 -13.77 -5.72
C ILE A 192 -17.34 -12.25 -5.64
N HIS A 193 -17.73 -11.65 -4.51
CA HIS A 193 -17.64 -10.21 -4.30
C HIS A 193 -16.18 -9.70 -4.43
N LEU A 194 -15.22 -10.35 -3.77
CA LEU A 194 -13.79 -10.03 -3.90
C LEU A 194 -13.34 -10.12 -5.38
N THR A 195 -13.76 -11.16 -6.08
CA THR A 195 -13.42 -11.36 -7.50
C THR A 195 -13.97 -10.23 -8.37
N VAL A 196 -15.24 -9.85 -8.17
CA VAL A 196 -15.87 -8.75 -8.91
C VAL A 196 -15.17 -7.42 -8.62
N ILE A 197 -14.88 -7.11 -7.35
CA ILE A 197 -14.12 -5.90 -6.98
C ILE A 197 -12.72 -5.91 -7.60
N SER A 198 -12.03 -7.05 -7.58
CA SER A 198 -10.71 -7.19 -8.17
C SER A 198 -10.72 -6.97 -9.68
N ILE A 199 -11.74 -7.46 -10.40
CA ILE A 199 -11.91 -7.22 -11.84
C ILE A 199 -12.18 -5.74 -12.12
N ILE A 200 -13.03 -5.08 -11.32
CA ILE A 200 -13.30 -3.65 -11.45
C ILE A 200 -12.01 -2.85 -11.25
N ILE A 201 -11.26 -3.13 -10.19
CA ILE A 201 -9.97 -2.46 -9.91
C ILE A 201 -8.96 -2.75 -11.02
N LEU A 202 -8.86 -3.99 -11.49
CA LEU A 202 -7.99 -4.35 -12.63
C LEU A 202 -8.29 -3.48 -13.85
N ILE A 203 -9.56 -3.32 -14.20
CA ILE A 203 -9.95 -2.52 -15.36
C ILE A 203 -9.69 -1.02 -15.14
N PHE A 204 -10.17 -0.45 -14.04
CA PHE A 204 -10.18 1.01 -13.83
C PHE A 204 -8.88 1.58 -13.26
N ALA A 205 -8.13 0.82 -12.46
CA ALA A 205 -6.90 1.28 -11.84
C ALA A 205 -5.64 0.87 -12.61
N PHE A 206 -5.72 -0.22 -13.40
CA PHE A 206 -4.58 -0.75 -14.14
C PHE A 206 -4.77 -0.69 -15.65
N ILE A 207 -5.73 -1.41 -16.24
CA ILE A 207 -5.83 -1.55 -17.71
C ILE A 207 -6.11 -0.21 -18.41
N ILE A 208 -7.13 0.55 -17.98
CA ILE A 208 -7.47 1.84 -18.59
C ILE A 208 -6.31 2.84 -18.44
N PRO A 209 -5.74 3.07 -17.25
CA PRO A 209 -4.57 3.93 -17.10
C PRO A 209 -3.36 3.46 -17.91
N SER A 210 -3.11 2.15 -18.02
CA SER A 210 -2.00 1.62 -18.82
C SER A 210 -2.15 1.94 -20.31
N CYS A 211 -3.36 1.81 -20.86
CA CYS A 211 -3.65 2.25 -22.22
C CYS A 211 -3.41 3.76 -22.39
N ILE A 212 -3.79 4.58 -21.41
CA ILE A 212 -3.57 6.03 -21.45
C ILE A 212 -2.08 6.35 -21.39
N PHE A 213 -1.34 5.82 -20.42
CA PHE A 213 0.09 6.07 -20.24
C PHE A 213 0.91 5.61 -21.45
N SER A 214 0.68 4.39 -21.96
CA SER A 214 1.37 3.91 -23.17
C SER A 214 1.01 4.68 -24.46
N SER A 215 -0.09 5.45 -24.46
CA SER A 215 -0.41 6.33 -25.59
C SER A 215 0.24 7.72 -25.48
N ILE A 216 0.55 8.16 -24.26
CA ILE A 216 1.15 9.49 -23.99
C ILE A 216 2.69 9.37 -23.96
N GLU A 217 3.21 8.34 -23.30
CA GLU A 217 4.64 8.07 -23.17
C GLU A 217 5.11 7.26 -24.38
N THR A 218 5.83 7.92 -25.29
CA THR A 218 6.27 7.33 -26.57
C THR A 218 7.20 6.13 -26.40
N ASP A 219 7.96 6.11 -25.31
CA ASP A 219 8.99 5.09 -25.06
C ASP A 219 8.45 3.91 -24.23
N TRP A 220 7.16 3.92 -23.88
CA TRP A 220 6.57 2.91 -23.01
C TRP A 220 5.76 1.92 -23.83
N THR A 221 6.02 0.63 -23.63
CA THR A 221 5.08 -0.41 -24.05
C THR A 221 3.86 -0.44 -23.12
N PHE A 222 2.78 -1.12 -23.53
CA PHE A 222 1.65 -1.36 -22.64
C PHE A 222 2.07 -2.08 -21.35
N LEU A 223 3.01 -3.02 -21.44
CA LEU A 223 3.51 -3.75 -20.28
C LEU A 223 4.25 -2.82 -19.33
N ASP A 224 5.06 -1.89 -19.84
CA ASP A 224 5.77 -0.90 -19.02
C ASP A 224 4.78 0.03 -18.31
N ALA A 225 3.74 0.48 -19.02
CA ALA A 225 2.67 1.28 -18.44
C ALA A 225 1.89 0.53 -17.35
N PHE A 226 1.60 -0.76 -17.57
CA PHE A 226 0.95 -1.62 -16.59
C PHE A 226 1.84 -1.87 -15.36
N TYR A 227 3.11 -2.14 -15.60
CA TYR A 227 4.13 -2.30 -14.58
C TYR A 227 4.29 -1.02 -13.75
N TYR A 228 4.33 0.16 -14.38
CA TYR A 228 4.30 1.45 -13.71
C TYR A 228 3.07 1.56 -12.80
N CYS A 229 1.86 1.31 -13.33
CA CYS A 229 0.64 1.36 -12.52
C CYS A 229 0.71 0.41 -11.32
N PHE A 230 1.19 -0.82 -11.53
CA PHE A 230 1.36 -1.83 -10.48
C PHE A 230 2.34 -1.37 -9.40
N VAL A 231 3.58 -1.06 -9.76
CA VAL A 231 4.65 -0.63 -8.84
C VAL A 231 4.28 0.63 -8.08
N SER A 232 3.52 1.53 -8.71
CA SER A 232 3.11 2.80 -8.11
C SER A 232 1.95 2.63 -7.14
N LEU A 233 0.87 1.94 -7.54
CA LEU A 233 -0.32 1.76 -6.70
C LEU A 233 -0.11 0.76 -5.57
N THR A 234 0.89 -0.12 -5.68
CA THR A 234 1.35 -0.97 -4.57
C THR A 234 2.39 -0.30 -3.68
N THR A 235 2.71 0.99 -3.93
CA THR A 235 3.69 1.78 -3.17
C THR A 235 5.11 1.22 -3.16
N ILE A 236 5.47 0.41 -4.16
CA ILE A 236 6.86 -0.08 -4.32
C ILE A 236 7.74 1.06 -4.85
N GLY A 237 7.28 1.78 -5.88
CA GLY A 237 7.90 3.03 -6.35
C GLY A 237 9.35 2.92 -6.81
N LEU A 238 9.67 2.01 -7.74
CA LEU A 238 11.05 1.81 -8.23
C LEU A 238 11.64 3.02 -8.96
N GLY A 239 10.80 3.79 -9.66
CA GLY A 239 11.19 5.06 -10.29
C GLY A 239 11.94 4.94 -11.62
N ASP A 240 12.01 3.73 -12.16
CA ASP A 240 12.41 3.40 -13.52
C ASP A 240 11.44 4.01 -14.56
N TYR A 241 10.14 3.94 -14.30
CA TYR A 241 9.10 4.57 -15.08
C TYR A 241 8.39 5.67 -14.28
N ILE A 242 8.36 6.89 -14.82
CA ILE A 242 7.64 8.03 -14.24
C ILE A 242 6.96 8.83 -15.35
N PRO A 243 5.64 9.09 -15.28
CA PRO A 243 4.93 9.82 -16.32
C PRO A 243 5.41 11.26 -16.40
N GLY A 244 5.63 11.79 -17.59
CA GLY A 244 6.02 13.19 -17.80
C GLY A 244 7.46 13.46 -17.39
N ASP A 245 8.34 12.47 -17.53
CA ASP A 245 9.75 12.64 -17.20
C ASP A 245 10.55 13.25 -18.36
N SER A 246 10.18 12.97 -19.61
CA SER A 246 10.76 13.58 -20.80
C SER A 246 10.59 15.10 -20.78
N GLN A 247 11.67 15.83 -21.04
CA GLN A 247 11.70 17.31 -20.95
C GLN A 247 10.90 17.99 -22.06
N ASP A 248 10.75 17.33 -23.21
CA ASP A 248 10.13 17.90 -24.42
C ASP A 248 8.59 17.79 -24.46
N GLN A 249 7.96 17.25 -23.40
CA GLN A 249 6.51 17.06 -23.38
C GLN A 249 5.74 18.35 -23.12
N SER A 250 4.84 18.69 -24.03
CA SER A 250 3.90 19.80 -23.86
C SER A 250 2.97 19.56 -22.66
N TYR A 251 2.67 20.62 -21.89
CA TYR A 251 1.79 20.59 -20.72
C TYR A 251 2.22 19.65 -19.58
N ARG A 252 3.52 19.31 -19.49
CA ARG A 252 4.14 18.47 -18.46
C ARG A 252 3.63 18.74 -17.03
N GLY A 253 3.52 20.01 -16.65
CA GLY A 253 3.06 20.41 -15.33
C GLY A 253 1.64 19.92 -15.00
N ILE A 254 0.68 20.11 -15.92
CA ILE A 254 -0.72 19.65 -15.74
C ILE A 254 -0.76 18.13 -15.71
N TYR A 255 0.00 17.49 -16.58
CA TYR A 255 0.07 16.03 -16.63
C TYR A 255 0.59 15.43 -15.31
N LYS A 256 1.65 15.98 -14.71
CA LYS A 256 2.15 15.58 -13.37
C LYS A 256 1.10 15.78 -12.27
N LEU A 257 0.30 16.85 -12.33
CA LEU A 257 -0.81 17.05 -11.39
C LEU A 257 -1.87 15.96 -11.54
N VAL A 258 -2.28 15.66 -12.77
CA VAL A 258 -3.25 14.58 -13.06
C VAL A 258 -2.71 13.22 -12.62
N ALA A 259 -1.42 12.93 -12.88
CA ALA A 259 -0.77 11.72 -12.41
C ALA A 259 -0.79 11.62 -10.87
N THR A 260 -0.62 12.74 -10.16
CA THR A 260 -0.71 12.77 -8.69
C THR A 260 -2.12 12.40 -8.21
N ILE A 261 -3.16 12.94 -8.86
CA ILE A 261 -4.55 12.62 -8.55
C ILE A 261 -4.84 11.14 -8.82
N TYR A 262 -4.35 10.61 -9.95
CA TYR A 262 -4.43 9.18 -10.27
C TYR A 262 -3.81 8.32 -9.16
N LEU A 263 -2.59 8.65 -8.69
CA LEU A 263 -1.93 7.90 -7.62
C LEU A 263 -2.76 7.90 -6.33
N LEU A 264 -3.23 9.07 -5.87
CA LEU A 264 -4.03 9.16 -4.64
C LEU A 264 -5.35 8.37 -4.75
N PHE A 265 -6.03 8.45 -5.89
CA PHE A 265 -7.26 7.70 -6.11
C PHE A 265 -7.01 6.19 -6.23
N GLY A 266 -6.00 5.78 -7.01
CA GLY A 266 -5.63 4.37 -7.18
C GLY A 266 -5.20 3.72 -5.86
N LEU A 267 -4.51 4.46 -4.98
CA LEU A 267 -4.18 3.99 -3.63
C LEU A 267 -5.43 3.73 -2.78
N SER A 268 -6.46 4.57 -2.92
CA SER A 268 -7.74 4.33 -2.23
C SER A 268 -8.44 3.06 -2.73
N LEU A 269 -8.31 2.73 -4.02
CA LEU A 269 -8.82 1.48 -4.60
C LEU A 269 -8.02 0.27 -4.12
N MET A 270 -6.68 0.38 -4.03
CA MET A 270 -5.85 -0.69 -3.48
C MET A 270 -6.13 -0.93 -1.99
N MET A 271 -6.41 0.12 -1.22
CA MET A 271 -6.86 -0.03 0.16
C MET A 271 -8.25 -0.66 0.25
N LEU A 272 -9.16 -0.41 -0.71
CA LEU A 272 -10.45 -1.11 -0.81
C LEU A 272 -10.25 -2.60 -1.11
N PHE A 273 -9.35 -2.95 -2.03
CA PHE A 273 -9.00 -4.35 -2.31
C PHE A 273 -8.51 -5.05 -1.03
N LEU A 274 -7.55 -4.45 -0.32
CA LEU A 274 -7.05 -5.01 0.95
C LEU A 274 -8.18 -5.13 1.98
N ALA A 275 -8.99 -4.09 2.15
CA ALA A 275 -10.15 -4.10 3.02
C ALA A 275 -11.10 -5.28 2.73
N THR A 276 -11.47 -5.48 1.47
CA THR A 276 -12.36 -6.58 1.06
C THR A 276 -11.71 -7.96 1.18
N LEU A 277 -10.39 -8.06 1.03
CA LEU A 277 -9.63 -9.29 1.25
C LEU A 277 -9.63 -9.67 2.74
N TYR A 278 -9.42 -8.70 3.63
CA TYR A 278 -9.40 -8.92 5.08
C TYR A 278 -10.77 -9.26 5.67
N ASP A 279 -11.86 -8.83 5.03
CA ASP A 279 -13.23 -9.20 5.41
C ASP A 279 -13.50 -10.71 5.23
N ILE A 280 -12.65 -11.45 4.50
CA ILE A 280 -12.73 -12.92 4.33
C ILE A 280 -11.87 -13.62 5.40
N PRO A 281 -12.47 -14.30 6.39
CA PRO A 281 -11.71 -14.88 7.50
C PRO A 281 -10.64 -15.90 7.08
N GLN A 282 -10.87 -16.64 6.00
CA GLN A 282 -9.94 -17.65 5.49
C GLN A 282 -8.70 -17.04 4.82
N LEU A 283 -8.80 -15.80 4.32
CA LEU A 283 -7.67 -15.07 3.70
C LEU A 283 -6.95 -14.17 4.70
N ASN A 284 -7.54 -13.93 5.87
CA ASN A 284 -6.93 -13.13 6.93
C ASN A 284 -5.82 -13.92 7.63
N LEU A 285 -4.61 -13.87 7.05
CA LEU A 285 -3.42 -14.55 7.54
C LEU A 285 -3.06 -14.17 8.98
N THR A 286 -3.47 -13.00 9.46
CA THR A 286 -3.27 -12.59 10.87
C THR A 286 -3.92 -13.58 11.83
N LYS A 287 -5.09 -14.13 11.48
CA LYS A 287 -5.76 -15.17 12.29
C LYS A 287 -5.01 -16.50 12.33
N PHE A 288 -4.11 -16.75 11.38
CA PHE A 288 -3.23 -17.93 11.42
C PHE A 288 -2.10 -17.73 12.45
N PHE A 289 -1.49 -16.54 12.46
CA PHE A 289 -0.38 -16.23 13.37
C PHE A 289 -0.81 -16.01 14.82
N VAL A 290 -2.02 -15.47 15.05
CA VAL A 290 -2.51 -15.09 16.37
C VAL A 290 -3.64 -16.03 16.82
N THR A 291 -3.48 -16.68 17.98
CA THR A 291 -4.43 -17.69 18.51
C THR A 291 -5.77 -17.04 18.94
N LYS A 292 -6.89 -17.74 18.69
CA LYS A 292 -8.30 -17.31 18.88
C LYS A 292 -8.65 -16.54 20.17
N GLY A 293 -7.90 -16.69 21.26
CA GLY A 293 -8.15 -15.95 22.51
C GLY A 293 -7.94 -14.44 22.43
N THR A 294 -7.24 -13.94 21.41
CA THR A 294 -7.06 -12.50 21.14
C THR A 294 -8.03 -11.95 20.10
N THR A 295 -8.77 -12.82 19.38
CA THR A 295 -9.63 -12.41 18.25
C THR A 295 -11.10 -12.20 18.64
N GLU A 296 -11.61 -12.86 19.69
CA GLU A 296 -12.97 -12.64 20.22
C GLU A 296 -13.18 -11.19 20.71
N TYR A 297 -12.12 -10.50 21.11
CA TYR A 297 -12.20 -9.09 21.51
C TYR A 297 -12.18 -8.11 20.32
N SER A 298 -11.59 -8.49 19.17
CA SER A 298 -11.59 -7.66 17.96
C SER A 298 -12.91 -7.65 17.20
N ASP A 299 -13.74 -8.68 17.37
CA ASP A 299 -15.07 -8.74 16.76
C ASP A 299 -16.08 -7.85 17.53
N LEU A 300 -15.82 -7.51 18.79
CA LEU A 300 -16.65 -6.56 19.57
C LEU A 300 -16.41 -5.09 19.20
N SER A 301 -15.27 -4.74 18.60
CA SER A 301 -15.00 -3.36 18.16
C SER A 301 -15.50 -3.05 16.74
N ASN A 302 -15.83 -4.08 15.95
CA ASN A 302 -16.40 -3.96 14.61
C ASN A 302 -17.90 -4.24 14.63
N GLY A 303 -18.64 -3.41 15.38
CA GLY A 303 -20.05 -3.08 15.18
C GLY A 303 -21.05 -4.23 14.98
N ASP A 304 -21.60 -4.72 16.09
CA ASP A 304 -23.01 -5.13 16.15
C ASP A 304 -23.62 -4.60 17.45
N THR A 305 -24.30 -3.45 17.35
CA THR A 305 -25.10 -2.89 18.46
C THR A 305 -26.50 -3.48 18.40
N THR A 306 -26.64 -4.79 18.47
CA THR A 306 -27.95 -5.44 18.62
C THR A 306 -27.73 -6.86 19.11
N THR A 307 -28.41 -7.23 20.19
CA THR A 307 -28.56 -8.61 20.71
C THR A 307 -27.57 -9.10 21.77
N THR A 308 -27.25 -8.31 22.82
CA THR A 308 -26.82 -8.95 24.11
C THR A 308 -27.15 -8.15 25.38
N VAL A 309 -28.29 -7.46 25.46
CA VAL A 309 -28.70 -6.74 26.70
C VAL A 309 -29.72 -7.52 27.55
N TYR A 310 -30.25 -8.66 27.09
CA TYR A 310 -31.40 -9.29 27.77
C TYR A 310 -31.09 -10.35 28.84
N ASN A 311 -29.84 -10.73 29.09
CA ASN A 311 -29.54 -11.85 30.01
C ASN A 311 -28.54 -11.57 31.15
N LYS A 312 -28.28 -10.30 31.51
CA LYS A 312 -27.30 -9.98 32.57
C LYS A 312 -27.88 -9.28 33.81
N TYR A 313 -29.17 -9.44 34.09
CA TYR A 313 -29.81 -8.97 35.33
C TYR A 313 -30.62 -10.08 36.01
N LYS A 314 -30.04 -11.28 36.16
CA LYS A 314 -30.72 -12.37 36.88
C LYS A 314 -29.84 -13.29 37.73
N GLU A 315 -28.56 -13.00 37.85
CA GLU A 315 -27.64 -13.74 38.73
C GLU A 315 -26.76 -12.70 39.40
N ASP A 316 -27.22 -12.18 40.54
CA ASP A 316 -26.43 -11.58 41.63
C ASP A 316 -27.42 -10.93 42.59
N ASP A 317 -28.13 -11.76 43.37
CA ASP A 317 -28.73 -11.39 44.67
C ASP A 317 -29.23 -12.68 45.32
N ASP A 318 -28.30 -13.50 45.80
CA ASP A 318 -28.60 -14.62 46.69
C ASP A 318 -27.48 -14.72 47.73
N GLU A 319 -27.46 -13.77 48.67
CA GLU A 319 -26.82 -13.94 49.99
C GLU A 319 -27.34 -12.86 50.95
N THR A 320 -28.45 -13.14 51.65
CA THR A 320 -28.63 -12.97 53.12
C THR A 320 -30.10 -13.17 53.53
N GLY A 321 -30.31 -13.94 54.60
CA GLY A 321 -31.59 -14.59 54.91
C GLY A 321 -32.70 -13.72 55.50
N GLY A 322 -33.93 -14.26 55.43
CA GLY A 322 -35.09 -13.78 56.16
C GLY A 322 -36.43 -14.30 55.61
N ILE A 323 -36.97 -15.36 56.25
CA ILE A 323 -38.39 -15.76 56.47
C ILE A 323 -39.46 -15.44 55.38
N PRO A 324 -40.26 -16.43 54.92
CA PRO A 324 -41.29 -16.20 53.91
C PRO A 324 -42.60 -15.68 54.54
N ILE A 325 -43.23 -14.66 53.93
CA ILE A 325 -44.62 -14.30 54.20
C ILE A 325 -45.38 -14.15 52.87
N ASN A 326 -46.41 -14.98 52.73
CA ASN A 326 -47.50 -14.92 51.74
C ASN A 326 -48.13 -13.52 51.64
N GLN A 327 -48.51 -13.07 50.43
CA GLN A 327 -49.91 -12.73 50.10
C GLN A 327 -50.14 -12.35 48.63
N TYR A 328 -51.33 -12.74 48.18
CA TYR A 328 -52.00 -12.66 46.87
C TYR A 328 -52.31 -11.21 46.36
N PRO A 329 -52.90 -11.05 45.14
CA PRO A 329 -52.65 -9.99 44.17
C PRO A 329 -53.79 -8.97 44.11
N TYR A 330 -53.57 -7.79 43.51
CA TYR A 330 -54.66 -7.02 42.91
C TYR A 330 -54.26 -6.23 41.66
N SER A 331 -55.17 -6.37 40.70
CA SER A 331 -55.39 -5.73 39.41
C SER A 331 -55.72 -4.23 39.49
N ILE A 332 -55.46 -3.48 38.41
CA ILE A 332 -56.43 -2.72 37.58
C ILE A 332 -55.77 -1.52 36.86
N GLN A 333 -56.07 -1.46 35.56
CA GLN A 333 -56.18 -0.33 34.62
C GLN A 333 -55.77 1.09 35.08
N ASN A 334 -55.04 1.81 34.22
CA ASN A 334 -55.71 2.82 33.37
C ASN A 334 -54.83 3.33 32.22
N SER A 335 -55.48 3.39 31.06
CA SER A 335 -55.23 4.22 29.89
C SER A 335 -55.02 5.69 30.23
N TYR A 336 -54.28 6.44 29.40
CA TYR A 336 -54.81 7.56 28.59
C TYR A 336 -53.73 8.19 27.69
N TYR A 337 -54.11 8.31 26.42
CA TYR A 337 -53.60 9.12 25.30
C TYR A 337 -52.19 8.91 24.74
#